data_AF-A0A8T5HAM4-F1
#
_entry.id   AF-A0A8T5HAM4-F1
#
_cell.length_a   1.000
_cell.length_b   1.000
_cell.length_c   1.000
_cell.angle_alpha   90.00
_cell.angle_beta   90.00
_cell.angle_gamma   90.00
#
_symmetry.space_group_name_H-M   'P 1'
#
loop_
_entity.id
_entity.type
_entity.pdbx_description
1 polymer ?
#
loop_
_entity_poly.entity_id
_entity_poly.type
_entity_poly.pdbx_seq_one_letter_code
_entity_poly.pdbx_strand_id
1 'polypeptide(L)'
;MEEEEINQEEKTNIFSGFGEDKEDNKNKNMKIIVSVVGAVVVLALFIYLISGLTGSNTATTLAIADLEDTEEAQLENQAVLEEIGIITADNDLETETGIESLNDLDDGFETDEFETTITTTTVSNYLQAVDKVLELRQATESRNTIEIAELVTDMNLYLEDLEETRTLLLPWQRLISCAYTGCDDTVFVAMIDAFATEDLNNKDHMTVHSVIETYNYWDGKNTVLFSGSLTTTNKLVLDNYNSEVISKWNEMIRCNGDCGEFNDMLFDLVGLIIN
;
A
#
# COMPACT_ATOMS: atom_id res chain seq x y z
N MET A 1 -10.95 -24.76 -62.29
CA MET A 1 -9.66 -24.74 -61.58
C MET A 1 -8.84 -23.73 -62.34
N GLU A 2 -9.07 -22.48 -62.01
CA GLU A 2 -8.45 -21.30 -62.65
C GLU A 2 -7.53 -20.70 -61.59
N GLU A 3 -6.27 -20.51 -61.96
CA GLU A 3 -5.23 -19.87 -61.18
C GLU A 3 -5.36 -18.35 -61.34
N GLU A 4 -5.49 -17.62 -60.23
CA GLU A 4 -5.40 -16.16 -60.21
C GLU A 4 -3.99 -15.75 -59.72
N GLU A 5 -3.20 -15.22 -60.64
CA GLU A 5 -2.01 -14.41 -60.37
C GLU A 5 -2.46 -13.00 -59.93
N ILE A 6 -2.09 -12.58 -58.72
CA ILE A 6 -2.19 -11.16 -58.31
C ILE A 6 -0.80 -10.56 -58.13
N ASN A 7 -0.47 -9.82 -59.17
CA ASN A 7 0.46 -8.72 -59.38
C ASN A 7 1.06 -8.03 -58.14
N GLN A 8 2.40 -8.04 -58.08
CA GLN A 8 3.22 -7.10 -57.32
C GLN A 8 3.35 -5.79 -58.12
N GLU A 9 3.22 -4.63 -57.48
CA GLU A 9 4.03 -3.41 -57.68
C GLU A 9 3.30 -2.18 -57.14
N GLU A 10 3.70 -1.68 -55.96
CA GLU A 10 3.88 -0.23 -55.73
C GLU A 10 4.68 -0.01 -54.44
N LYS A 11 6.01 0.10 -54.58
CA LYS A 11 6.89 0.66 -53.55
C LYS A 11 7.22 2.09 -53.94
N THR A 12 6.46 3.05 -53.45
CA THR A 12 6.83 4.47 -53.53
C THR A 12 7.76 4.83 -52.39
N ASN A 13 9.02 5.07 -52.75
CA ASN A 13 10.05 5.67 -51.92
C ASN A 13 9.64 7.08 -51.49
N ILE A 14 9.35 7.27 -50.20
CA ILE A 14 9.20 8.58 -49.57
C ILE A 14 10.18 8.61 -48.41
N PHE A 15 11.48 8.83 -48.67
CA PHE A 15 12.43 9.40 -47.70
C PHE A 15 13.77 9.67 -48.39
N SER A 16 13.82 10.75 -49.17
CA SER A 16 15.09 11.37 -49.61
C SER A 16 15.05 12.82 -49.19
N GLY A 17 15.77 13.18 -48.13
CA GLY A 17 15.81 14.57 -47.70
C GLY A 17 16.44 14.81 -46.33
N PHE A 18 17.64 14.31 -46.08
CA PHE A 18 18.52 14.89 -45.07
C PHE A 18 19.90 15.08 -45.66
N GLY A 19 20.00 16.13 -46.48
CA GLY A 19 21.24 16.78 -46.84
C GLY A 19 21.66 17.73 -45.72
N GLU A 20 22.95 17.76 -45.50
CA GLU A 20 23.69 18.61 -44.58
C GLU A 20 23.43 20.09 -44.84
N ASP A 21 23.19 20.86 -43.77
CA ASP A 21 23.56 22.27 -43.70
C ASP A 21 24.22 22.54 -42.34
N LYS A 22 25.52 22.83 -42.42
CA LYS A 22 26.35 23.39 -41.35
C LYS A 22 26.16 24.91 -41.31
N GLU A 23 26.51 25.46 -40.15
CA GLU A 23 26.81 26.88 -39.91
C GLU A 23 25.61 27.83 -39.79
N ASP A 24 25.11 27.99 -38.55
CA ASP A 24 25.06 29.30 -37.85
C ASP A 24 24.15 29.21 -36.62
N ASN A 25 24.68 28.87 -35.44
CA ASN A 25 23.90 29.07 -34.20
C ASN A 25 24.73 29.24 -32.92
N LYS A 26 25.93 29.82 -33.00
CA LYS A 26 26.70 30.17 -31.80
C LYS A 26 26.07 31.29 -30.95
N ASN A 27 25.10 32.04 -31.51
CA ASN A 27 24.42 33.16 -30.83
C ASN A 27 23.07 32.83 -30.17
N LYS A 28 22.45 31.66 -30.42
CA LYS A 28 21.19 31.27 -29.75
C LYS A 28 21.42 30.71 -28.35
N ASN A 29 22.51 29.95 -28.15
CA ASN A 29 22.79 29.33 -26.85
C ASN A 29 23.15 30.37 -25.76
N MET A 30 23.70 31.53 -26.14
CA MET A 30 23.98 32.61 -25.19
C MET A 30 22.70 33.30 -24.68
N LYS A 31 21.63 33.39 -25.50
CA LYS A 31 20.34 33.95 -25.07
C LYS A 31 19.59 33.02 -24.10
N ILE A 32 19.71 31.70 -24.27
CA ILE A 32 19.08 30.72 -23.37
C ILE A 32 19.77 30.74 -21.99
N ILE A 33 21.10 30.80 -21.96
CA ILE A 33 21.86 30.85 -20.69
C ILE A 33 21.56 32.13 -19.91
N VAL A 34 21.46 33.29 -20.58
CA VAL A 34 21.10 34.56 -19.92
C VAL A 34 19.68 34.54 -19.35
N SER A 35 18.75 33.83 -19.99
CA SER A 35 17.37 33.68 -19.51
C SER A 35 17.26 32.82 -18.24
N VAL A 36 18.01 31.73 -18.17
CA VAL A 36 17.99 30.82 -17.00
C VAL A 36 18.65 31.48 -15.79
N VAL A 37 19.78 32.16 -15.99
CA VAL A 37 20.46 32.90 -14.91
C VAL A 37 19.57 34.06 -14.40
N GLY A 38 18.85 34.74 -15.30
CA GLY A 38 17.87 35.77 -14.91
C GLY A 38 16.74 35.22 -14.02
N ALA A 39 16.20 34.05 -14.35
CA ALA A 39 15.13 33.42 -13.56
C ALA A 39 15.60 33.01 -12.16
N VAL A 40 16.81 32.47 -12.03
CA VAL A 40 17.39 32.07 -10.73
C VAL A 40 17.64 33.29 -9.82
N VAL A 41 18.12 34.39 -10.38
CA VAL A 41 18.36 35.63 -9.61
C VAL A 41 17.03 36.25 -9.14
N VAL A 42 16.01 36.25 -9.98
CA VAL A 42 14.67 36.75 -9.60
C VAL A 42 14.04 35.87 -8.51
N LEU A 43 14.17 34.54 -8.61
CA LEU A 43 13.67 33.61 -7.60
C LEU A 43 14.39 33.81 -6.25
N ALA A 44 15.71 33.97 -6.27
CA ALA A 44 16.50 34.23 -5.05
C ALA A 44 16.13 35.55 -4.37
N LEU A 45 15.90 36.61 -5.15
CA LEU A 45 15.41 37.90 -4.63
C LEU A 45 13.99 37.78 -4.06
N PHE A 46 13.13 36.97 -4.68
CA PHE A 46 11.77 36.74 -4.20
C PHE A 46 11.76 35.98 -2.87
N ILE A 47 12.56 34.92 -2.74
CA ILE A 47 12.75 34.20 -1.46
C ILE A 47 13.31 35.15 -0.40
N TYR A 48 14.31 35.97 -0.73
CA TYR A 48 14.89 36.94 0.21
C TYR A 48 13.85 37.97 0.70
N LEU A 49 12.99 38.47 -0.19
CA LEU A 49 11.91 39.40 0.16
C LEU A 49 10.83 38.76 1.04
N ILE A 50 10.46 37.50 0.76
CA ILE A 50 9.52 36.75 1.60
C ILE A 50 10.11 36.55 3.00
N SER A 51 11.38 36.15 3.09
CA SER A 51 12.07 35.98 4.37
C SER A 51 12.21 37.28 5.16
N GLY A 52 12.31 38.43 4.48
CA GLY A 52 12.30 39.74 5.12
C GLY A 52 10.92 40.19 5.64
N LEU A 53 9.83 39.73 5.00
CA LEU A 53 8.45 40.05 5.39
C LEU A 53 7.93 39.17 6.54
N THR A 54 8.45 37.95 6.69
CA THR A 54 8.00 37.00 7.73
C THR A 54 8.73 37.14 9.07
N GLY A 55 9.71 38.04 9.19
CA GLY A 55 10.23 38.51 10.49
C GLY A 55 10.77 37.44 11.44
N SER A 56 11.15 36.26 10.95
CA SER A 56 11.66 35.16 11.78
C SER A 56 13.19 35.09 11.70
N ASN A 57 13.87 35.70 12.67
CA ASN A 57 15.32 35.57 12.88
C ASN A 57 15.68 34.24 13.57
N THR A 58 15.16 33.12 13.07
CA THR A 58 15.43 31.80 13.67
C THR A 58 16.12 30.93 12.64
N ALA A 59 17.38 30.62 12.92
CA ALA A 59 18.24 29.80 12.10
C ALA A 59 17.61 28.40 11.88
N THR A 60 17.77 27.93 10.66
CA THR A 60 17.46 26.58 10.19
C THR A 60 18.05 25.54 11.12
N THR A 61 17.23 24.95 11.97
CA THR A 61 17.53 23.72 12.72
C THR A 61 16.24 22.88 12.76
N LEU A 62 15.92 22.31 11.60
CA LEU A 62 15.04 21.15 11.42
C LEU A 62 15.99 20.01 11.01
N ALA A 63 16.01 18.81 11.55
CA ALA A 63 15.27 18.16 12.62
C ALA A 63 16.13 16.97 13.07
N ILE A 64 16.64 16.97 14.32
CA ILE A 64 17.24 15.81 15.00
C ILE A 64 16.90 15.88 16.50
N ALA A 65 15.66 16.24 16.81
CA ALA A 65 15.17 16.28 18.19
C ALA A 65 13.70 15.86 18.15
N ASP A 66 13.47 14.57 17.92
CA ASP A 66 12.22 13.90 18.27
C ASP A 66 12.35 12.37 18.21
N LEU A 67 13.45 11.84 18.76
CA LEU A 67 13.67 10.39 18.90
C LEU A 67 13.65 9.92 20.36
N GLU A 68 13.56 10.82 21.35
CA GLU A 68 13.43 10.45 22.77
C GLU A 68 11.96 10.37 23.22
N ASP A 69 11.06 11.21 22.70
CA ASP A 69 9.64 11.19 23.10
C ASP A 69 8.84 10.03 22.49
N THR A 70 9.43 9.27 21.56
CA THR A 70 8.80 8.06 20.97
C THR A 70 9.08 6.79 21.80
N GLU A 71 10.13 6.76 22.62
CA GLU A 71 10.39 5.61 23.51
C GLU A 71 9.46 5.59 24.73
N GLU A 72 9.11 6.74 25.31
CA GLU A 72 8.16 6.79 26.44
C GLU A 72 6.73 6.42 26.02
N ALA A 73 6.29 6.80 24.81
CA ALA A 73 4.97 6.42 24.29
C ALA A 73 4.87 4.92 23.91
N GLN A 74 5.99 4.25 23.65
CA GLN A 74 6.01 2.80 23.44
C GLN A 74 6.00 2.02 24.76
N LEU A 75 6.66 2.54 25.81
CA LEU A 75 6.63 1.97 27.15
C LEU A 75 5.25 2.06 27.81
N GLU A 76 4.50 3.14 27.57
CA GLU A 76 3.16 3.31 28.14
C GLU A 76 2.12 2.36 27.50
N ASN A 77 2.26 2.05 26.21
CA ASN A 77 1.40 1.06 25.53
C ASN A 77 1.76 -0.39 25.90
N GLN A 78 3.01 -0.67 26.24
CA GLN A 78 3.43 -2.01 26.70
C GLN A 78 2.89 -2.32 28.11
N ALA A 79 2.81 -1.30 28.99
CA ALA A 79 2.21 -1.45 30.32
C ALA A 79 0.69 -1.70 30.29
N VAL A 80 -0.02 -1.13 29.30
CA VAL A 80 -1.47 -1.41 29.10
C VAL A 80 -1.70 -2.85 28.62
N LEU A 81 -0.77 -3.43 27.87
CA LEU A 81 -0.86 -4.82 27.41
C LEU A 81 -0.59 -5.85 28.52
N GLU A 82 0.27 -5.54 29.50
CA GLU A 82 0.47 -6.37 30.69
C GLU A 82 -0.77 -6.36 31.62
N GLU A 83 -1.52 -5.26 31.69
CA GLU A 83 -2.75 -5.16 32.50
C GLU A 83 -3.93 -5.97 31.91
N ILE A 84 -3.90 -6.27 30.60
CA ILE A 84 -4.93 -7.08 29.90
C ILE A 84 -4.59 -8.58 29.94
N GLY A 85 -3.48 -8.99 30.56
CA GLY A 85 -3.17 -10.40 30.82
C GLY A 85 -2.62 -11.17 29.61
N ILE A 86 -2.07 -10.48 28.60
CA ILE A 86 -1.34 -11.13 27.51
C ILE A 86 0.08 -11.40 27.99
N ILE A 87 0.34 -12.66 28.35
CA ILE A 87 1.63 -13.14 28.83
C ILE A 87 2.63 -13.10 27.65
N THR A 88 3.57 -12.16 27.68
CA THR A 88 4.78 -12.24 26.86
C THR A 88 5.64 -13.40 27.37
N ALA A 89 5.72 -14.46 26.57
CA ALA A 89 6.57 -15.62 26.85
C ALA A 89 8.05 -15.25 26.68
N ASP A 90 8.73 -15.03 27.79
CA ASP A 90 10.20 -15.07 27.84
C ASP A 90 10.66 -16.51 28.08
N ASN A 91 11.49 -17.01 27.17
CA ASN A 91 12.21 -18.26 27.30
C ASN A 91 13.31 -18.12 28.36
N ASP A 92 13.24 -18.91 29.43
CA ASP A 92 14.35 -19.70 30.00
C ASP A 92 14.03 -20.11 31.44
N LEU A 93 13.55 -21.34 31.66
CA LEU A 93 13.97 -22.11 32.84
C LEU A 93 13.66 -23.61 32.69
N GLU A 94 14.70 -24.41 32.57
CA GLU A 94 14.67 -25.82 32.94
C GLU A 94 14.27 -25.92 34.42
N THR A 95 13.14 -26.53 34.76
CA THR A 95 13.01 -27.20 36.06
C THR A 95 11.94 -28.29 36.08
N GLU A 96 12.31 -29.33 36.80
CA GLU A 96 11.70 -30.61 37.03
C GLU A 96 10.18 -30.64 37.28
N THR A 97 9.59 -31.71 36.76
CA THR A 97 8.30 -32.28 37.12
C THR A 97 8.06 -32.28 38.64
N GLY A 98 7.04 -31.53 39.07
CA GLY A 98 6.50 -31.55 40.43
C GLY A 98 5.00 -31.29 40.40
N ILE A 99 4.22 -32.27 39.93
CA ILE A 99 2.76 -32.27 40.09
C ILE A 99 2.47 -32.61 41.55
N GLU A 100 2.30 -31.58 42.39
CA GLU A 100 1.64 -31.72 43.68
C GLU A 100 0.23 -31.15 43.60
N SER A 101 -0.71 -32.08 43.73
CA SER A 101 -2.13 -31.96 43.99
C SER A 101 -2.50 -30.81 44.95
N LEU A 102 -3.24 -29.83 44.45
CA LEU A 102 -4.14 -28.99 45.23
C LEU A 102 -5.59 -29.30 44.83
N ASN A 103 -6.08 -30.45 45.30
CA ASN A 103 -7.50 -30.67 45.51
C ASN A 103 -7.81 -30.14 46.92
N ASP A 104 -8.58 -29.05 47.00
CA ASP A 104 -9.60 -28.79 48.02
C ASP A 104 -9.88 -27.29 48.06
N LEU A 105 -10.76 -26.83 47.16
CA LEU A 105 -11.65 -25.69 47.36
C LEU A 105 -12.90 -25.95 46.50
N ASP A 106 -13.89 -26.51 47.21
CA ASP A 106 -15.24 -26.83 46.78
C ASP A 106 -16.08 -25.54 46.78
N ASP A 107 -16.05 -24.86 45.65
CA ASP A 107 -16.82 -23.65 45.38
C ASP A 107 -17.86 -24.04 44.31
N GLY A 108 -19.00 -24.55 44.76
CA GLY A 108 -20.11 -25.03 43.93
C GLY A 108 -20.74 -23.95 43.04
N PHE A 109 -20.02 -23.55 42.00
CA PHE A 109 -20.54 -22.84 40.85
C PHE A 109 -20.60 -23.83 39.70
N GLU A 110 -21.81 -24.18 39.26
CA GLU A 110 -22.02 -24.84 37.96
C GLU A 110 -21.56 -23.84 36.88
N THR A 111 -20.27 -23.85 36.57
CA THR A 111 -19.80 -23.35 35.28
C THR A 111 -20.26 -24.38 34.28
N ASP A 112 -21.38 -24.11 33.61
CA ASP A 112 -21.66 -24.72 32.32
C ASP A 112 -20.39 -24.53 31.49
N GLU A 113 -19.68 -25.63 31.30
CA GLU A 113 -18.45 -25.75 30.53
C GLU A 113 -18.83 -25.41 29.09
N PHE A 114 -18.85 -24.11 28.79
CA PHE A 114 -18.85 -23.62 27.42
C PHE A 114 -17.45 -23.95 26.90
N GLU A 115 -17.25 -25.21 26.55
CA GLU A 115 -16.20 -25.64 25.64
C GLU A 115 -16.49 -24.93 24.31
N THR A 116 -16.10 -23.66 24.22
CA THR A 116 -15.80 -23.02 22.95
C THR A 116 -14.70 -23.85 22.35
N THR A 117 -15.09 -24.83 21.55
CA THR A 117 -14.19 -25.52 20.64
C THR A 117 -13.75 -24.44 19.65
N ILE A 118 -12.70 -23.70 19.98
CA ILE A 118 -12.00 -22.83 19.04
C ILE A 118 -11.37 -23.79 18.04
N THR A 119 -12.12 -24.10 16.99
CA THR A 119 -11.55 -24.75 15.82
C THR A 119 -10.54 -23.78 15.26
N THR A 120 -9.25 -24.04 15.53
CA THR A 120 -8.09 -23.44 14.86
C THR A 120 -8.27 -23.69 13.37
N THR A 121 -8.97 -22.76 12.74
CA THR A 121 -9.26 -22.78 11.32
C THR A 121 -8.04 -22.17 10.71
N THR A 122 -7.07 -23.00 10.34
CA THR A 122 -5.85 -22.59 9.63
C THR A 122 -6.25 -21.57 8.56
N VAL A 123 -5.93 -20.31 8.80
CA VAL A 123 -6.35 -19.19 7.95
C VAL A 123 -5.60 -19.33 6.63
N SER A 124 -6.21 -20.06 5.71
CA SER A 124 -5.68 -20.33 4.37
C SER A 124 -6.26 -19.39 3.32
N ASN A 125 -7.11 -18.44 3.72
CA ASN A 125 -7.84 -17.59 2.78
C ASN A 125 -7.59 -16.11 3.02
N TYR A 126 -6.35 -15.67 2.80
CA TYR A 126 -5.98 -14.26 2.87
C TYR A 126 -6.72 -13.38 1.85
N LEU A 127 -7.27 -13.92 0.74
CA LEU A 127 -8.15 -13.16 -0.14
C LEU A 127 -9.46 -12.74 0.54
N GLN A 128 -10.02 -13.58 1.43
CA GLN A 128 -11.14 -13.16 2.27
C GLN A 128 -10.72 -12.04 3.24
N ALA A 129 -9.50 -12.09 3.76
CA ALA A 129 -8.99 -11.02 4.61
C ALA A 129 -8.84 -9.70 3.81
N VAL A 130 -8.42 -9.76 2.55
CA VAL A 130 -8.43 -8.59 1.65
C VAL A 130 -9.84 -8.03 1.47
N ASP A 131 -10.84 -8.88 1.24
CA ASP A 131 -12.25 -8.46 1.13
C ASP A 131 -12.73 -7.75 2.42
N LYS A 132 -12.37 -8.27 3.59
CA LYS A 132 -12.64 -7.61 4.88
C LYS A 132 -11.95 -6.25 5.04
N VAL A 133 -10.74 -6.07 4.50
CA VAL A 133 -10.10 -4.75 4.47
C VAL A 133 -10.89 -3.77 3.60
N LEU A 134 -11.45 -4.22 2.47
CA LEU A 134 -12.30 -3.39 1.60
C LEU A 134 -13.61 -3.00 2.29
N GLU A 135 -14.26 -3.95 2.96
CA GLU A 135 -15.45 -3.69 3.79
C GLU A 135 -15.13 -2.67 4.91
N LEU A 136 -13.99 -2.83 5.59
CA LEU A 136 -13.57 -1.94 6.67
C LEU A 136 -13.30 -0.52 6.18
N ARG A 137 -12.78 -0.36 4.96
CA ARG A 137 -12.67 0.95 4.31
C ARG A 137 -14.03 1.61 4.16
N GLN A 138 -15.00 0.91 3.59
CA GLN A 138 -16.35 1.45 3.38
C GLN A 138 -17.04 1.81 4.70
N ALA A 139 -16.89 0.97 5.72
CA ALA A 139 -17.40 1.24 7.07
C ALA A 139 -16.74 2.48 7.70
N THR A 140 -15.43 2.66 7.49
CA THR A 140 -14.66 3.83 7.94
C THR A 140 -15.12 5.12 7.25
N GLU A 141 -15.28 5.11 5.93
CA GLU A 141 -15.75 6.26 5.14
C GLU A 141 -17.17 6.70 5.53
N SER A 142 -18.06 5.73 5.75
CA SER A 142 -19.44 5.97 6.19
C SER A 142 -19.56 6.27 7.69
N ARG A 143 -18.46 6.14 8.45
CA ARG A 143 -18.39 6.29 9.91
C ARG A 143 -19.36 5.36 10.65
N ASN A 144 -19.55 4.14 10.15
CA ASN A 144 -20.39 3.14 10.79
C ASN A 144 -19.62 2.45 11.94
N THR A 145 -19.68 3.02 13.14
CA THR A 145 -18.92 2.54 14.31
C THR A 145 -19.16 1.08 14.67
N ILE A 146 -20.40 0.58 14.50
CA ILE A 146 -20.73 -0.81 14.85
C ILE A 146 -20.06 -1.76 13.84
N GLU A 147 -20.21 -1.47 12.56
CA GLU A 147 -19.61 -2.28 11.48
C GLU A 147 -18.08 -2.24 11.53
N ILE A 148 -17.47 -1.09 11.85
CA ILE A 148 -16.03 -0.99 12.10
C ILE A 148 -15.61 -1.94 13.24
N ALA A 149 -16.35 -1.95 14.36
CA ALA A 149 -16.03 -2.81 15.49
C ALA A 149 -16.15 -4.30 15.15
N GLU A 150 -17.23 -4.69 14.46
CA GLU A 150 -17.45 -6.05 13.99
C GLU A 150 -16.31 -6.51 13.05
N LEU A 151 -15.97 -5.69 12.05
CA LEU A 151 -14.90 -6.00 11.11
C LEU A 151 -13.52 -6.04 11.77
N VAL A 152 -13.24 -5.16 12.74
CA VAL A 152 -11.97 -5.20 13.48
C VAL A 152 -11.87 -6.47 14.32
N THR A 153 -12.94 -6.88 14.99
CA THR A 153 -12.98 -8.15 15.73
C THR A 153 -12.81 -9.35 14.79
N ASP A 154 -13.54 -9.38 13.68
CA ASP A 154 -13.44 -10.45 12.69
C ASP A 154 -12.02 -10.55 12.14
N MET A 155 -11.43 -9.42 11.73
CA MET A 155 -10.06 -9.36 11.24
C MET A 155 -9.01 -9.75 12.28
N ASN A 156 -9.26 -9.49 13.57
CA ASN A 156 -8.35 -9.94 14.64
C ASN A 156 -8.23 -11.47 14.66
N LEU A 157 -9.34 -12.19 14.42
CA LEU A 157 -9.32 -13.66 14.32
C LEU A 157 -8.45 -14.15 13.15
N TYR A 158 -8.38 -13.40 12.04
CA TYR A 158 -7.46 -13.72 10.92
C TYR A 158 -5.99 -13.53 11.31
N LEU A 159 -5.71 -12.71 12.31
CA LEU A 159 -4.36 -12.30 12.72
C LEU A 159 -3.87 -12.99 14.01
N GLU A 160 -4.76 -13.61 14.79
CA GLU A 160 -4.44 -14.33 16.04
C GLU A 160 -3.42 -15.46 15.83
N ASP A 161 -3.47 -16.15 14.69
CA ASP A 161 -2.49 -17.19 14.34
C ASP A 161 -1.21 -16.63 13.67
N LEU A 162 -1.17 -15.32 13.44
CA LEU A 162 -0.15 -14.64 12.62
C LEU A 162 0.72 -13.68 13.44
N GLU A 163 0.68 -13.76 14.77
CA GLU A 163 1.46 -12.93 15.71
C GLU A 163 2.98 -12.95 15.42
N GLU A 164 3.49 -14.02 14.78
CA GLU A 164 4.89 -14.12 14.37
C GLU A 164 5.21 -13.37 13.05
N THR A 165 4.20 -13.02 12.25
CA THR A 165 4.37 -12.35 10.95
C THR A 165 4.44 -10.84 11.11
N ARG A 166 5.67 -10.32 11.19
CA ARG A 166 5.93 -8.87 11.21
C ARG A 166 5.35 -8.12 10.01
N THR A 167 5.09 -8.83 8.90
CA THR A 167 4.52 -8.31 7.65
C THR A 167 3.09 -7.82 7.84
N LEU A 168 2.29 -8.48 8.68
CA LEU A 168 0.87 -8.14 8.90
C LEU A 168 0.66 -7.25 10.13
N LEU A 169 1.47 -7.41 11.18
CA LEU A 169 1.28 -6.70 12.44
C LEU A 169 1.36 -5.17 12.30
N LEU A 170 2.36 -4.66 11.59
CA LEU A 170 2.57 -3.20 11.47
C LEU A 170 1.48 -2.51 10.63
N PRO A 171 1.11 -3.02 9.43
CA PRO A 171 -0.04 -2.49 8.70
C PRO A 171 -1.34 -2.55 9.52
N TRP A 172 -1.55 -3.65 10.26
CA TRP A 172 -2.73 -3.82 11.11
C TRP A 172 -2.82 -2.76 12.22
N GLN A 173 -1.74 -2.57 12.98
CA GLN A 173 -1.68 -1.57 14.05
C GLN A 173 -1.96 -0.16 13.53
N ARG A 174 -1.44 0.18 12.35
CA ARG A 174 -1.72 1.47 11.72
C ARG A 174 -3.19 1.61 11.36
N LEU A 175 -3.79 0.57 10.79
CA LEU A 175 -5.19 0.54 10.41
C LEU A 175 -6.13 0.73 11.60
N ILE A 176 -5.96 -0.06 12.67
CA ILE A 176 -6.81 0.07 13.87
C ILE A 176 -6.64 1.42 14.58
N SER A 177 -5.47 2.04 14.49
CA SER A 177 -5.20 3.34 15.12
C SER A 177 -6.03 4.48 14.52
N CYS A 178 -6.45 4.34 13.26
CA CYS A 178 -7.20 5.37 12.52
C CYS A 178 -8.61 4.95 12.11
N ALA A 179 -9.00 3.67 12.20
CA ALA A 179 -10.28 3.18 11.68
C ALA A 179 -11.51 3.97 12.20
N TYR A 180 -11.48 4.40 13.46
CA TYR A 180 -12.58 5.18 14.06
C TYR A 180 -12.50 6.69 13.80
N THR A 181 -11.33 7.22 13.44
CA THR A 181 -11.09 8.66 13.23
C THR A 181 -11.01 9.05 11.75
N GLY A 182 -10.87 8.06 10.87
CA GLY A 182 -10.63 8.20 9.44
C GLY A 182 -9.19 7.85 9.11
N CYS A 183 -9.00 6.87 8.23
CA CYS A 183 -7.69 6.47 7.70
C CYS A 183 -7.46 7.06 6.31
N ASP A 184 -6.21 7.36 5.98
CA ASP A 184 -5.80 7.58 4.59
C ASP A 184 -5.88 6.25 3.81
N ASP A 185 -6.23 6.32 2.53
CA ASP A 185 -6.30 5.15 1.63
C ASP A 185 -5.00 4.33 1.64
N THR A 186 -3.86 4.98 1.81
CA THR A 186 -2.54 4.34 1.86
C THR A 186 -2.41 3.34 3.02
N VAL A 187 -3.16 3.51 4.10
CA VAL A 187 -3.19 2.58 5.23
C VAL A 187 -3.94 1.29 4.84
N PHE A 188 -5.08 1.41 4.18
CA PHE A 188 -5.82 0.25 3.64
C PHE A 188 -5.02 -0.47 2.57
N VAL A 189 -4.41 0.28 1.63
CA VAL A 189 -3.54 -0.29 0.58
C VAL A 189 -2.40 -1.09 1.19
N ALA A 190 -1.74 -0.59 2.24
CA ALA A 190 -0.67 -1.31 2.91
C ALA A 190 -1.14 -2.62 3.56
N MET A 191 -2.34 -2.64 4.15
CA MET A 191 -2.91 -3.86 4.72
C MET A 191 -3.28 -4.89 3.65
N ILE A 192 -3.89 -4.44 2.55
CA ILE A 192 -4.22 -5.30 1.40
C ILE A 192 -2.94 -5.93 0.82
N ASP A 193 -1.90 -5.11 0.62
CA ASP A 193 -0.62 -5.60 0.09
C ASP A 193 0.01 -6.64 1.00
N ALA A 194 -0.01 -6.40 2.31
CA ALA A 194 0.51 -7.35 3.29
C ALA A 194 -0.18 -8.71 3.17
N PHE A 195 -1.52 -8.77 3.15
CA PHE A 195 -2.25 -10.02 2.91
C PHE A 195 -1.96 -10.64 1.54
N ALA A 196 -1.87 -9.82 0.48
CA ALA A 196 -1.57 -10.31 -0.85
C ALA A 196 -0.20 -11.00 -0.91
N THR A 197 0.80 -10.49 -0.17
CA THR A 197 2.16 -11.04 -0.16
C THR A 197 2.32 -12.37 0.60
N GLU A 198 1.35 -12.79 1.41
CA GLU A 198 1.45 -14.04 2.18
C GLU A 198 1.34 -15.31 1.30
N ASP A 199 0.75 -15.23 0.10
CA ASP A 199 0.70 -16.35 -0.85
C ASP A 199 0.88 -15.92 -2.32
N LEU A 200 2.09 -15.52 -2.68
CA LEU A 200 2.44 -15.15 -4.05
C LEU A 200 2.42 -16.32 -5.05
N ASN A 201 2.19 -17.57 -4.61
CA ASN A 201 1.96 -18.69 -5.53
C ASN A 201 0.52 -18.67 -6.07
N ASN A 202 -0.40 -18.04 -5.36
CA ASN A 202 -1.74 -17.78 -5.83
C ASN A 202 -1.73 -16.62 -6.84
N LYS A 203 -2.35 -16.83 -8.01
CA LYS A 203 -2.38 -15.85 -9.10
C LYS A 203 -3.08 -14.54 -8.72
N ASP A 204 -4.11 -14.61 -7.88
CA ASP A 204 -4.95 -13.46 -7.51
C ASP A 204 -4.20 -12.59 -6.52
N HIS A 205 -3.58 -13.21 -5.51
CA HIS A 205 -2.61 -12.57 -4.63
C HIS A 205 -1.47 -11.87 -5.38
N MET A 206 -0.81 -12.59 -6.29
CA MET A 206 0.28 -12.02 -7.10
C MET A 206 -0.20 -10.84 -7.94
N THR A 207 -1.43 -10.90 -8.49
CA THR A 207 -2.00 -9.80 -9.28
C THR A 207 -2.33 -8.60 -8.39
N VAL A 208 -2.97 -8.81 -7.24
CA VAL A 208 -3.26 -7.73 -6.27
C VAL A 208 -1.96 -7.03 -5.83
N HIS A 209 -0.95 -7.79 -5.44
CA HIS A 209 0.37 -7.25 -5.09
C HIS A 209 0.98 -6.45 -6.24
N SER A 210 0.97 -6.99 -7.47
CA SER A 210 1.52 -6.31 -8.65
C SER A 210 0.78 -5.00 -8.95
N VAL A 211 -0.55 -4.97 -8.80
CA VAL A 211 -1.37 -3.76 -8.95
C VAL A 211 -0.98 -2.70 -7.92
N ILE A 212 -0.83 -3.08 -6.65
CA ILE A 212 -0.44 -2.16 -5.58
C ILE A 212 1.00 -1.67 -5.75
N GLU A 213 1.91 -2.55 -6.15
CA GLU A 213 3.29 -2.18 -6.46
C GLU A 213 3.32 -1.13 -7.59
N THR A 214 2.54 -1.33 -8.66
CA THR A 214 2.45 -0.34 -9.74
C THR A 214 1.87 0.98 -9.26
N TYR A 215 0.82 0.93 -8.43
CA TYR A 215 0.21 2.10 -7.78
C TYR A 215 1.24 2.90 -6.96
N ASN A 216 2.10 2.24 -6.19
CA ASN A 216 3.11 2.90 -5.36
C ASN A 216 4.18 3.66 -6.17
N TYR A 217 4.36 3.34 -7.45
CA TYR A 217 5.30 4.03 -8.34
C TYR A 217 4.65 5.08 -9.26
N TRP A 218 3.34 5.30 -9.15
CA TRP A 218 2.58 6.12 -10.10
C TRP A 218 2.93 7.62 -10.02
N ASP A 219 3.45 8.10 -8.89
CA ASP A 219 3.85 9.50 -8.68
C ASP A 219 5.11 9.93 -9.47
N GLY A 220 5.66 9.04 -10.28
CA GLY A 220 6.77 9.33 -11.20
C GLY A 220 8.13 9.43 -10.51
N LYS A 221 8.25 9.16 -9.20
CA LYS A 221 9.54 9.22 -8.50
C LYS A 221 10.54 8.18 -9.00
N ASN A 222 10.08 7.07 -9.59
CA ASN A 222 10.95 6.03 -10.14
C ASN A 222 10.42 5.45 -11.46
N THR A 223 10.69 6.14 -12.58
CA THR A 223 10.20 5.76 -13.92
C THR A 223 10.58 4.34 -14.34
N VAL A 224 11.77 3.85 -13.94
CA VAL A 224 12.23 2.50 -14.31
C VAL A 224 11.43 1.43 -13.56
N LEU A 225 11.26 1.58 -12.25
CA LEU A 225 10.44 0.66 -11.45
C LEU A 225 8.98 0.72 -11.87
N PHE A 226 8.45 1.93 -12.12
CA PHE A 226 7.10 2.09 -12.64
C PHE A 226 6.90 1.34 -13.96
N SER A 227 7.80 1.53 -14.93
CA SER A 227 7.68 0.86 -16.24
C SER A 227 7.75 -0.66 -16.13
N GLY A 228 8.61 -1.18 -15.24
CA GLY A 228 8.73 -2.60 -14.97
C GLY A 228 7.47 -3.18 -14.32
N SER A 229 7.01 -2.57 -13.23
CA SER A 229 5.81 -3.00 -12.51
C SER A 229 4.57 -2.90 -13.42
N LEU A 230 4.37 -1.78 -14.13
CA LEU A 230 3.26 -1.60 -15.07
C LEU A 230 3.22 -2.68 -16.16
N THR A 231 4.38 -3.05 -16.71
CA THR A 231 4.46 -4.10 -17.75
C THR A 231 4.06 -5.46 -17.18
N THR A 232 4.55 -5.79 -15.98
CA THR A 232 4.22 -7.04 -15.28
C THR A 232 2.73 -7.10 -14.94
N THR A 233 2.22 -6.06 -14.28
CA THR A 233 0.80 -5.96 -13.90
C THR A 233 -0.12 -6.04 -15.10
N ASN A 234 0.21 -5.32 -16.18
CA ASN A 234 -0.60 -5.33 -17.39
C ASN A 234 -0.66 -6.74 -18.02
N LYS A 235 0.45 -7.47 -18.01
CA LYS A 235 0.45 -8.87 -18.46
C LYS A 235 -0.42 -9.75 -17.57
N LEU A 236 -0.27 -9.64 -16.24
CA LEU A 236 -1.05 -10.43 -15.28
C LEU A 236 -2.55 -10.21 -15.45
N VAL A 237 -2.98 -8.95 -15.58
CA VAL A 237 -4.39 -8.59 -15.75
C VAL A 237 -4.94 -9.15 -17.07
N LEU A 238 -4.24 -8.93 -18.19
CA LEU A 238 -4.72 -9.32 -19.52
C LEU A 238 -4.73 -10.85 -19.73
N ASP A 239 -3.79 -11.57 -19.12
CA ASP A 239 -3.66 -13.01 -19.30
C ASP A 239 -4.64 -13.82 -18.42
N ASN A 240 -5.09 -13.25 -17.29
CA ASN A 240 -5.78 -14.03 -16.24
C ASN A 240 -7.24 -13.64 -15.95
N TYR A 241 -7.71 -12.47 -16.41
CA TYR A 241 -9.01 -11.94 -16.01
C TYR A 241 -9.96 -11.63 -17.17
N ASN A 242 -11.23 -11.40 -16.81
CA ASN A 242 -12.30 -11.14 -17.74
C ASN A 242 -12.31 -9.67 -18.23
N SER A 243 -13.24 -9.34 -19.13
CA SER A 243 -13.36 -8.00 -19.69
C SER A 243 -13.68 -6.90 -18.68
N GLU A 244 -14.29 -7.23 -17.53
CA GLU A 244 -14.65 -6.26 -16.50
C GLU A 244 -13.41 -5.77 -15.75
N VAL A 245 -12.60 -6.70 -15.24
CA VAL A 245 -11.30 -6.40 -14.60
C VAL A 245 -10.39 -5.65 -15.57
N ILE A 246 -10.29 -6.13 -16.82
CA ILE A 246 -9.48 -5.49 -17.87
C ILE A 246 -9.98 -4.06 -18.15
N SER A 247 -11.29 -3.83 -18.16
CA SER A 247 -11.85 -2.50 -18.38
C SER A 247 -11.49 -1.55 -17.24
N LYS A 248 -11.63 -1.99 -15.98
CA LYS A 248 -11.28 -1.17 -14.80
C LYS A 248 -9.77 -0.87 -14.75
N TRP A 249 -8.92 -1.85 -15.06
CA TRP A 249 -7.47 -1.64 -15.17
C TRP A 249 -7.11 -0.60 -16.25
N ASN A 250 -7.71 -0.68 -17.44
CA ASN A 250 -7.48 0.30 -18.50
C ASN A 250 -8.01 1.70 -18.13
N GLU A 251 -9.08 1.78 -17.34
CA GLU A 251 -9.58 3.03 -16.79
C GLU A 251 -8.54 3.68 -15.87
N MET A 252 -7.94 2.92 -14.96
CA MET A 252 -6.83 3.39 -14.11
C MET A 252 -5.62 3.86 -14.94
N ILE A 253 -5.21 3.10 -15.96
CA ILE A 253 -4.11 3.51 -16.86
C ILE A 253 -4.42 4.84 -17.54
N ARG A 254 -5.63 4.99 -18.07
CA ARG A 254 -6.06 6.21 -18.76
C ARG A 254 -6.14 7.40 -17.80
N CYS A 255 -6.55 7.14 -16.56
CA CYS A 255 -6.58 8.13 -15.50
C CYS A 255 -5.18 8.67 -15.17
N ASN A 256 -4.17 7.79 -15.23
CA ASN A 256 -2.77 8.14 -15.04
C ASN A 256 -2.48 8.86 -13.70
N GLY A 257 -3.22 8.55 -12.64
CA GLY A 257 -3.05 9.19 -11.33
C GLY A 257 -3.58 10.62 -11.22
N ASP A 258 -4.15 11.19 -12.30
CA ASP A 258 -4.60 12.58 -12.32
C ASP A 258 -6.07 12.76 -11.90
N CYS A 259 -6.86 11.68 -11.80
CA CYS A 259 -8.28 11.76 -11.41
C CYS A 259 -8.44 11.77 -9.89
N GLY A 260 -9.43 12.52 -9.40
CA GLY A 260 -9.75 12.58 -7.98
C GLY A 260 -10.23 11.24 -7.39
N GLU A 261 -10.71 10.32 -8.23
CA GLU A 261 -11.20 8.99 -7.86
C GLU A 261 -10.16 7.87 -8.08
N PHE A 262 -8.88 8.22 -8.31
CA PHE A 262 -7.86 7.23 -8.66
C PHE A 262 -7.68 6.13 -7.60
N ASN A 263 -7.76 6.49 -6.31
CA ASN A 263 -7.70 5.53 -5.22
C ASN A 263 -8.95 4.64 -5.19
N ASP A 264 -10.15 5.21 -5.42
CA ASP A 264 -11.38 4.42 -5.50
C ASP A 264 -11.30 3.39 -6.64
N MET A 265 -10.74 3.78 -7.80
CA MET A 265 -10.51 2.84 -8.90
C MET A 265 -9.57 1.69 -8.54
N LEU A 266 -8.56 1.93 -7.67
CA LEU A 266 -7.68 0.88 -7.15
C LEU A 266 -8.47 -0.12 -6.31
N PHE A 267 -9.27 0.35 -5.34
CA PHE A 267 -10.06 -0.53 -4.48
C PHE A 267 -11.11 -1.31 -5.27
N ASP A 268 -11.78 -0.66 -6.23
CA ASP A 268 -12.69 -1.33 -7.18
C ASP A 268 -11.98 -2.45 -7.94
N LEU A 269 -10.78 -2.18 -8.47
CA LEU A 269 -10.02 -3.18 -9.22
C LEU A 269 -9.63 -4.37 -8.35
N VAL A 270 -9.15 -4.12 -7.12
CA VAL A 270 -8.83 -5.19 -6.16
C VAL A 270 -10.08 -6.01 -5.85
N GLY A 271 -11.21 -5.36 -5.58
CA GLY A 271 -12.49 -6.04 -5.35
C GLY A 271 -12.94 -6.91 -6.53
N LEU A 272 -12.70 -6.47 -7.77
CA LEU A 272 -13.00 -7.25 -8.97
C LEU A 272 -12.03 -8.42 -9.21
N ILE A 273 -10.80 -8.35 -8.69
CA ILE A 273 -9.80 -9.42 -8.82
C ILE A 273 -10.10 -10.59 -7.88
N ILE A 274 -10.58 -10.29 -6.67
CA ILE A 274 -10.79 -11.30 -5.61
C ILE A 274 -12.18 -11.95 -5.63
N ASN A 275 -13.13 -11.43 -6.43
CA ASN A 275 -14.51 -11.92 -6.58
C ASN A 275 -14.70 -12.73 -7.88
#